data_AF-A0A965P555-F1
#
_entry.id   AF-A0A965P555-F1
#
_cell.length_a   1.000
_cell.length_b   1.000
_cell.length_c   1.000
_cell.angle_alpha   90.00
_cell.angle_beta   90.00
_cell.angle_gamma   90.00
#
_symmetry.space_group_name_H-M   'P 1'
#
loop_
_entity.id
_entity.type
_entity.pdbx_description
1 polymer ?
#
loop_
_entity_poly.entity_id
_entity_poly.type
_entity_poly.pdbx_seq_one_letter_code
_entity_poly.pdbx_strand_id
1 'polypeptide(L)' 'MALALQTPPAVIEVLPDGPRWRLESSDQLFSGVFTDRRTALRHAMAEAECHPGHVVVISPERG' A
#
# COMPACT_ATOMS: atom_id res chain seq x y z
N MET A 1 -22.73 21.12 -4.73
CA MET A 1 -21.70 20.64 -3.79
C MET A 1 -21.73 19.13 -3.84
N ALA A 2 -20.79 18.51 -4.56
CA ALA A 2 -20.65 17.06 -4.51
C ALA A 2 -20.06 16.72 -3.13
N LEU A 3 -20.79 15.94 -2.34
CA LEU A 3 -20.19 15.21 -1.22
C LEU A 3 -19.08 14.38 -1.85
N ALA A 4 -17.82 14.72 -1.58
CA ALA A 4 -16.73 13.79 -1.82
C ALA A 4 -17.15 12.52 -1.08
N LEU A 5 -17.47 11.45 -1.83
CA LEU A 5 -17.66 10.13 -1.25
C LEU A 5 -16.43 9.92 -0.38
N GLN A 6 -16.63 9.93 0.94
CA GLN A 6 -15.58 9.69 1.91
C GLN A 6 -15.23 8.21 1.76
N THR A 7 -14.41 7.90 0.77
CA THR A 7 -13.90 6.55 0.58
C THR A 7 -13.22 6.19 1.90
N PRO A 8 -13.60 5.07 2.53
CA PRO A 8 -12.92 4.65 3.75
C PRO A 8 -11.42 4.55 3.44
N PRO A 9 -10.56 4.92 4.40
CA PRO A 9 -9.14 4.94 4.15
C PRO A 9 -8.63 3.57 3.70
N ALA A 10 -7.84 3.56 2.61
CA ALA A 10 -7.33 2.31 2.07
C ALA A 10 -6.18 1.75 2.93
N VAL A 11 -6.14 0.43 3.03
CA VAL A 11 -4.99 -0.29 3.57
C VAL A 11 -4.03 -0.54 2.43
N ILE A 12 -2.77 -0.14 2.59
CA ILE A 12 -1.68 -0.43 1.66
C ILE A 12 -0.88 -1.58 2.25
N GLU A 13 -1.05 -2.77 1.68
CA GLU A 13 -0.33 -3.97 2.09
C GLU A 13 1.01 -4.06 1.36
N VAL A 14 2.08 -4.30 2.12
CA VAL A 14 3.40 -4.63 1.61
C VAL A 14 3.69 -6.09 1.92
N LEU A 15 3.77 -6.90 0.87
CA LEU A 15 3.80 -8.35 0.90
C LEU A 15 5.09 -8.85 0.22
N PRO A 16 5.75 -9.89 0.72
CA PRO A 16 6.77 -10.60 -0.04
C PRO A 16 6.13 -11.35 -1.21
N ASP A 17 6.82 -11.36 -2.35
CA ASP A 17 6.42 -12.02 -3.59
C ASP A 17 7.64 -12.71 -4.22
N GLY A 18 7.98 -13.89 -3.71
CA GLY A 18 9.20 -14.60 -4.07
C GLY A 18 10.45 -13.76 -3.77
N PRO A 19 11.34 -13.49 -4.75
CA PRO A 19 12.50 -12.62 -4.55
C PRO A 19 12.17 -11.12 -4.58
N ARG A 20 10.89 -10.75 -4.71
CA ARG A 20 10.39 -9.38 -4.86
C ARG A 20 9.45 -9.01 -3.72
N TRP A 21 9.03 -7.76 -3.73
CA TRP A 21 8.08 -7.18 -2.79
C TRP A 21 6.93 -6.55 -3.55
N ARG A 22 5.71 -6.96 -3.24
CA ARG A 22 4.49 -6.45 -3.84
C ARG A 22 3.81 -5.47 -2.89
N LEU A 23 3.22 -4.45 -3.48
CA LEU A 23 2.38 -3.48 -2.82
C LEU A 23 0.99 -3.57 -3.43
N GLU A 24 -0.04 -3.70 -2.60
CA GLU A 24 -1.44 -3.59 -3.02
C GLU A 24 -2.25 -2.73 -2.07
N SER A 25 -3.06 -1.84 -2.62
CA SER A 25 -4.06 -1.09 -1.87
C SER A 25 -5.39 -1.84 -1.87
N SER A 26 -6.12 -1.78 -0.76
CA SER A 26 -7.42 -2.43 -0.61
C SER A 26 -8.50 -1.85 -1.51
N ASP A 27 -8.33 -0.61 -1.99
CA ASP A 27 -9.22 0.07 -2.93
C ASP A 27 -8.86 -0.21 -4.40
N GLN A 28 -7.80 -0.98 -4.65
CA GLN A 28 -7.30 -1.37 -5.97
C GLN A 28 -6.84 -0.20 -6.86
N LEU A 29 -6.65 0.99 -6.30
CA LEU A 29 -6.22 2.17 -7.07
C LEU A 29 -4.69 2.23 -7.22
N PHE A 30 -3.97 1.57 -6.32
CA PHE A 30 -2.52 1.58 -6.26
C PHE A 30 -1.96 0.17 -6.07
N SER A 31 -1.04 -0.22 -6.94
CA SER A 31 -0.27 -1.46 -6.81
C SER A 31 1.13 -1.31 -7.41
N GLY A 32 2.07 -2.15 -6.97
CA GLY A 32 3.43 -2.11 -7.47
C GLY A 32 4.24 -3.35 -7.09
N VAL A 33 5.31 -3.61 -7.85
CA VAL A 33 6.27 -4.69 -7.57
C VAL A 33 7.67 -4.09 -7.54
N PHE A 34 8.41 -4.41 -6.49
CA PHE A 34 9.72 -3.87 -6.16
C PHE A 34 10.73 -4.99 -5.95
N THR A 35 12.00 -4.68 -6.19
CA THR A 35 13.10 -5.64 -5.99
C THR A 35 13.47 -5.83 -4.52
N ASP A 36 13.15 -4.87 -3.66
CA ASP A 36 13.53 -4.90 -2.25
C ASP A 36 12.46 -4.30 -1.34
N ARG A 37 12.44 -4.77 -0.09
CA ARG A 37 11.48 -4.38 0.94
C ARG A 37 11.51 -2.89 1.23
N ARG A 38 12.71 -2.30 1.29
CA ARG A 38 12.90 -0.92 1.73
C ARG A 38 12.30 0.05 0.72
N THR A 39 12.50 -0.19 -0.56
CA THR A 39 11.91 0.60 -1.63
C THR A 39 10.39 0.46 -1.62
N ALA A 40 9.85 -0.76 -1.51
CA ALA A 40 8.41 -0.99 -1.42
C ALA A 40 7.77 -0.22 -0.26
N LEU A 41 8.38 -0.28 0.94
CA LEU A 41 7.89 0.43 2.12
C LEU A 41 7.93 1.95 1.96
N ARG A 42 9.00 2.50 1.38
CA ARG A 42 9.09 3.95 1.14
C ARG A 42 7.97 4.43 0.21
N HIS A 43 7.67 3.66 -0.83
CA HIS A 43 6.56 3.97 -1.73
C HIS A 43 5.21 3.88 -1.02
N ALA A 44 4.97 2.84 -0.22
CA ALA A 44 3.74 2.71 0.56
C ALA A 44 3.54 3.87 1.55
N MET A 45 4.60 4.28 2.25
CA MET A 45 4.56 5.40 3.20
C MET A 45 4.30 6.72 2.49
N ALA A 46 4.98 6.99 1.37
CA ALA A 46 4.74 8.19 0.59
C ALA A 46 3.29 8.27 0.08
N GLU A 47 2.72 7.15 -0.34
CA GLU A 47 1.32 7.08 -0.75
C GLU A 47 0.38 7.37 0.42
N ALA A 48 0.63 6.78 1.59
CA ALA A 48 -0.15 7.02 2.80
C ALA A 48 -0.06 8.47 3.31
N GLU A 49 1.09 9.12 3.14
CA GLU A 49 1.27 10.54 3.47
C GLU A 49 0.48 11.47 2.55
N CYS A 50 0.34 11.12 1.27
CA CYS A 50 -0.45 11.88 0.30
C CYS A 50 -1.97 11.70 0.47
N HIS A 51 -2.41 10.60 1.10
CA HIS A 51 -3.82 10.22 1.20
C HIS A 51 -4.27 10.13 2.66
N PRO A 52 -4.96 11.17 3.19
CA PRO A 52 -5.38 11.21 4.59
C PRO A 52 -6.13 9.95 5.03
N GLY A 53 -5.58 9.28 6.05
CA GLY A 53 -6.16 8.09 6.66
C GLY A 53 -5.67 6.77 6.08
N HIS A 54 -5.01 6.75 4.92
CA HIS A 54 -4.43 5.51 4.38
C HIS A 54 -3.40 4.95 5.38
N VAL A 55 -3.39 3.62 5.54
CA VAL A 55 -2.52 2.94 6.51
C VAL A 55 -1.66 1.90 5.82
N VAL A 56 -0.38 1.84 6.18
CA VAL A 56 0.56 0.84 5.65
C VAL A 56 0.61 -0.35 6.59
N VAL A 57 0.40 -1.55 6.04
CA VAL A 57 0.52 -2.81 6.78
C VAL A 57 1.61 -3.65 6.12
N ILE A 58 2.53 -4.17 6.94
CA ILE A 58 3.58 -5.09 6.49
C ILE A 58 3.12 -6.49 6.85
N SER A 59 2.82 -7.29 5.83
CA SER A 59 2.44 -8.68 6.03
C SER A 59 3.70 -9.53 6.17
N PRO A 60 3.77 -10.43 7.16
CA PRO A 60 4.86 -11.39 7.25
C PRO A 60 4.82 -12.33 6.05
N GLU A 61 5.97 -12.93 5.73
CA GLU A 61 6.05 -13.95 4.70
C GLU A 61 5.06 -15.06 5.06
N ARG A 62 4.10 -15.34 4.15
CA ARG A 62 3.25 -16.52 4.28
C ARG A 62 4.15 -17.73 3.99
N GLY A 63 4.78 -18.24 5.04
CA GLY A 63 5.51 -19.50 5.02
C GLY A 63 4.62 -20.68 4.63
#